data_AF-A0A4Y2J518-F1
#
_entry.id   AF-A0A4Y2J518-F1
#
_cell.length_a   1.000
_cell.length_b   1.000
_cell.length_c   1.000
_cell.angle_alpha   90.00
_cell.angle_beta   90.00
_cell.angle_gamma   90.00
#
_symmetry.space_group_name_H-M   'P 1'
#
loop_
_entity.id
_entity.type
_entity.pdbx_description
1 polymer ?
#
loop_
_entity_poly.entity_id
_entity_poly.type
_entity_poly.pdbx_seq_one_letter_code
_entity_poly.pdbx_strand_id
1 'polypeptide(L)'
;MAVLSTSISIFLNLALKDLKKCSLEIWQDRWNLSETGRRNFLFVPQVNINRASFNSRTNQFITAHGPFVTYLHRFGLCSHDRCFCGAEGDPNRYATVCPVTKPFHFTKPSA
;
A
#
# COMPACT_ATOMS: atom_id res chain seq x y z
N MET A 1 -36.31 -28.30 -19.40
CA MET A 1 -35.25 -27.35 -19.84
C MET A 1 -34.80 -26.36 -18.76
N ALA A 2 -35.64 -25.93 -17.80
CA ALA A 2 -35.21 -25.00 -16.74
C ALA A 2 -34.14 -25.56 -15.78
N VAL A 3 -34.27 -26.81 -15.32
CA VAL A 3 -33.34 -27.43 -14.34
C VAL A 3 -31.90 -27.55 -14.87
N LEU A 4 -31.73 -27.92 -16.15
CA LEU A 4 -30.41 -28.01 -16.80
C LEU A 4 -29.74 -26.63 -16.94
N SER A 5 -30.52 -25.58 -17.26
CA SER A 5 -30.03 -24.20 -17.33
C SER A 5 -29.57 -23.68 -15.96
N THR A 6 -30.31 -24.00 -14.90
CA THR A 6 -29.94 -23.64 -13.53
C THR A 6 -28.69 -24.38 -13.07
N SER A 7 -28.57 -25.69 -13.34
CA SER A 7 -27.38 -26.47 -13.01
C SER A 7 -26.11 -25.97 -13.71
N ILE A 8 -26.18 -25.69 -15.02
CA ILE A 8 -25.04 -25.14 -15.78
C ILE A 8 -24.61 -23.78 -15.19
N SER A 9 -25.57 -22.90 -14.87
CA SER A 9 -25.28 -21.62 -14.24
C SER A 9 -24.59 -21.78 -12.87
N ILE A 10 -25.00 -22.75 -12.06
CA ILE A 10 -24.36 -23.04 -10.77
C ILE A 10 -22.91 -23.50 -10.97
N PHE A 11 -22.66 -24.44 -11.88
CA PHE A 11 -21.30 -24.93 -12.16
C PHE A 11 -20.37 -23.82 -12.65
N LEU A 12 -20.84 -22.96 -13.56
CA LEU A 12 -20.06 -21.81 -14.03
C LEU A 12 -19.74 -20.82 -12.90
N ASN A 13 -20.69 -20.53 -12.03
CA ASN A 13 -20.48 -19.65 -10.88
C ASN A 13 -19.47 -20.23 -9.88
N LEU A 14 -19.49 -21.54 -9.64
CA LEU A 14 -18.52 -22.22 -8.78
C LEU A 14 -17.12 -22.16 -9.40
N ALA A 15 -16.97 -22.50 -10.67
CA ALA A 15 -15.69 -22.43 -11.38
C ALA A 15 -15.10 -21.00 -11.35
N LEU A 16 -15.93 -19.97 -11.56
CA LEU A 16 -15.48 -18.58 -11.47
C LEU A 16 -15.05 -18.19 -10.05
N LYS A 17 -15.70 -18.70 -9.00
CA LYS A 17 -15.28 -18.47 -7.61
C LYS A 17 -13.93 -19.14 -7.33
N ASP A 18 -13.75 -20.37 -7.77
CA ASP A 18 -12.51 -21.13 -7.57
C ASP A 18 -11.33 -20.48 -8.31
N LEU A 19 -11.55 -20.03 -9.56
CA LEU A 19 -10.55 -19.29 -10.32
C LEU A 19 -10.15 -17.99 -9.61
N LYS A 20 -11.12 -17.20 -9.13
CA LYS A 20 -10.83 -15.96 -8.38
C LYS A 20 -10.04 -16.24 -7.11
N LYS A 21 -10.39 -17.29 -6.38
CA LYS A 21 -9.69 -17.71 -5.17
C LYS A 21 -8.23 -18.09 -5.47
N CYS A 22 -8.02 -18.97 -6.44
CA CYS A 22 -6.69 -19.42 -6.86
C CYS A 22 -5.82 -18.24 -7.34
N SER A 23 -6.38 -17.32 -8.15
CA SER A 23 -5.68 -16.12 -8.58
C SER A 23 -5.27 -15.21 -7.41
N LEU A 24 -6.13 -15.06 -6.39
CA LEU A 24 -5.81 -14.28 -5.20
C LEU A 24 -4.71 -14.92 -4.36
N GLU A 25 -4.73 -16.24 -4.17
CA GLU A 25 -3.69 -16.97 -3.44
C GLU A 25 -2.33 -16.83 -4.13
N ILE A 26 -2.27 -17.04 -5.45
CA ILE A 26 -1.04 -16.84 -6.24
C ILE A 26 -0.55 -15.40 -6.15
N TRP A 27 -1.46 -14.42 -6.21
CA TRP A 27 -1.08 -13.01 -6.07
C TRP A 27 -0.56 -12.70 -4.67
N GLN A 28 -1.20 -13.22 -3.63
CA GLN A 28 -0.76 -13.06 -2.25
C GLN A 28 0.64 -13.66 -2.03
N ASP A 29 0.91 -14.84 -2.56
CA ASP A 29 2.23 -15.50 -2.46
C ASP A 29 3.31 -14.65 -3.11
N ARG A 30 3.06 -14.16 -4.33
CA ARG A 30 3.98 -13.22 -5.00
C ARG A 30 4.17 -11.94 -4.20
N TRP A 31 3.10 -11.44 -3.56
CA TRP A 31 3.17 -10.23 -2.75
C TRP A 31 3.98 -10.45 -1.46
N ASN A 32 3.87 -11.62 -0.84
CA ASN A 32 4.65 -12.01 0.34
C ASN A 32 6.15 -12.11 -0.01
N LEU A 33 6.47 -12.71 -1.16
CA LEU A 33 7.85 -12.99 -1.58
C LEU A 33 8.55 -11.82 -2.28
N SER A 34 7.80 -10.81 -2.74
CA SER A 34 8.38 -9.66 -3.45
C SER A 34 9.34 -8.86 -2.56
N GLU A 35 10.49 -8.46 -3.09
CA GLU A 35 11.41 -7.51 -2.44
C GLU A 35 11.03 -6.04 -2.72
N THR A 36 10.21 -5.80 -3.74
CA THR A 36 9.77 -4.45 -4.10
C THR A 36 8.51 -4.05 -3.33
N GLY A 37 8.34 -2.74 -3.11
CA GLY A 37 7.15 -2.20 -2.46
C GLY A 37 6.98 -2.63 -1.00
N ARG A 38 8.05 -3.04 -0.30
CA ARG A 38 7.98 -3.49 1.11
C ARG A 38 7.44 -2.44 2.07
N ARG A 39 7.63 -1.15 1.75
CA ARG A 39 6.95 -0.09 2.48
C ARG A 39 5.42 -0.20 2.36
N ASN A 40 4.89 -0.39 1.15
CA ASN A 40 3.45 -0.58 0.95
C ASN A 40 2.95 -1.82 1.67
N PHE A 41 3.75 -2.90 1.72
CA PHE A 41 3.42 -4.13 2.44
C PHE A 41 3.14 -3.89 3.93
N LEU A 42 3.85 -2.94 4.57
CA LEU A 42 3.61 -2.59 5.98
C LEU A 42 2.19 -2.06 6.24
N PHE A 43 1.54 -1.48 5.23
CA PHE A 43 0.21 -0.89 5.34
C PHE A 43 -0.87 -1.73 4.67
N VAL A 44 -0.51 -2.45 3.59
CA VAL A 44 -1.41 -3.30 2.79
C VAL A 44 -0.75 -4.67 2.61
N PRO A 45 -0.68 -5.50 3.66
CA PRO A 45 -0.03 -6.81 3.60
C PRO A 45 -0.86 -7.84 2.82
N GLN A 46 -2.17 -7.62 2.72
CA GLN A 46 -3.11 -8.51 2.02
C GLN A 46 -3.53 -7.91 0.69
N VAL A 47 -3.45 -8.72 -0.37
CA VAL A 47 -3.93 -8.33 -1.70
C VAL A 47 -5.45 -8.39 -1.73
N ASN A 48 -6.05 -7.50 -2.52
CA ASN A 48 -7.50 -7.43 -2.66
C ASN A 48 -7.85 -7.05 -4.10
N ILE A 49 -8.90 -7.65 -4.65
CA ILE A 49 -9.44 -7.28 -5.97
C ILE A 49 -10.05 -5.87 -5.95
N ASN A 50 -10.55 -5.45 -4.79
CA ASN A 50 -11.13 -4.14 -4.61
C ASN A 50 -10.01 -3.10 -4.54
N ARG A 51 -10.16 -2.03 -5.30
CA ARG A 51 -9.20 -0.92 -5.30
C ARG A 51 -9.11 -0.32 -3.90
N ALA A 52 -7.92 -0.31 -3.33
CA ALA A 52 -7.66 0.49 -2.15
C ALA A 52 -7.78 1.98 -2.52
N SER A 53 -8.70 2.68 -1.85
CA SER A 53 -8.95 4.11 -2.08
C SER A 53 -8.50 4.89 -0.85
N PHE A 54 -7.33 5.50 -0.94
CA PHE A 54 -6.84 6.45 0.07
C PHE A 54 -6.77 7.85 -0.52
N ASN A 55 -6.84 8.88 0.34
CA ASN A 55 -6.61 10.25 -0.09
C ASN A 55 -5.14 10.47 -0.54
N SER A 56 -4.90 11.55 -1.29
CA SER A 56 -3.57 11.84 -1.88
C SER A 56 -2.44 11.89 -0.84
N ARG A 57 -2.68 12.49 0.33
CA ARG A 57 -1.67 12.60 1.41
C ARG A 57 -1.31 11.24 2.00
N THR A 58 -2.30 10.37 2.18
CA THR A 58 -2.12 9.02 2.71
C THR A 58 -1.37 8.15 1.69
N ASN A 59 -1.75 8.24 0.41
CA ASN A 59 -1.02 7.54 -0.66
C ASN A 59 0.46 7.94 -0.70
N GLN A 60 0.75 9.24 -0.64
CA GLN A 60 2.12 9.76 -0.59
C GLN A 60 2.90 9.17 0.59
N PHE A 61 2.31 9.19 1.79
CA PHE A 61 2.96 8.63 2.99
C PHE A 61 3.22 7.11 2.90
N ILE A 62 2.22 6.33 2.49
CA ILE A 62 2.31 4.86 2.36
C ILE A 62 3.40 4.48 1.37
N THR A 63 3.40 5.13 0.21
CA THR A 63 4.36 4.86 -0.87
C THR A 63 5.74 5.47 -0.63
N ALA A 64 5.89 6.33 0.39
CA ALA A 64 7.02 7.26 0.51
C ALA A 64 7.23 8.13 -0.74
N HIS A 65 6.19 8.35 -1.54
CA HIS A 65 6.24 9.25 -2.68
C HIS A 65 5.78 10.65 -2.26
N GLY A 66 6.18 11.67 -3.00
CA GLY A 66 5.74 13.05 -2.78
C GLY A 66 6.88 13.95 -2.28
N PRO A 67 6.60 14.94 -1.40
CA PRO A 67 7.54 15.99 -1.01
C PRO A 67 8.53 15.52 0.07
N PHE A 68 8.91 14.24 0.06
CA PHE A 68 9.90 13.70 0.98
C PHE A 68 11.27 13.81 0.34
N VAL A 69 12.21 14.47 1.00
CA VAL A 69 13.54 14.76 0.44
C VAL A 69 14.33 13.50 0.10
N THR A 70 14.14 12.40 0.82
CA THR A 70 14.74 11.09 0.45
C THR A 70 14.23 10.58 -0.90
N TYR A 71 12.93 10.71 -1.15
CA TYR A 71 12.32 10.38 -2.44
C TYR A 71 12.83 11.31 -3.53
N LEU A 72 12.81 12.63 -3.30
CA LEU A 72 13.27 13.61 -4.29
C LEU A 72 14.75 13.44 -4.64
N HIS A 73 15.60 13.16 -3.65
CA HIS A 73 17.03 12.90 -3.84
C HIS A 73 17.27 11.65 -4.70
N ARG A 74 16.55 10.56 -4.44
CA ARG A 74 16.63 9.32 -5.23
C ARG A 74 16.33 9.55 -6.72
N PHE A 75 15.47 10.51 -7.05
CA PHE A 75 15.11 10.86 -8.43
C PHE A 75 15.90 12.06 -8.99
N GLY A 76 16.93 12.55 -8.28
CA GLY A 76 17.74 13.68 -8.73
C GLY A 76 17.01 15.04 -8.72
N LEU A 77 15.89 15.15 -8.03
CA LEU A 77 15.10 16.37 -7.91
C LEU A 77 15.51 17.23 -6.69
N CYS A 78 16.32 16.68 -5.79
CA CYS A 78 16.90 17.38 -4.64
C CYS A 78 18.37 16.98 -4.49
N SER A 79 19.21 17.92 -4.03
CA SER A 79 20.66 17.70 -3.85
C SER A 79 21.02 16.93 -2.58
N HIS A 80 20.07 16.72 -1.66
CA HIS A 80 20.28 16.00 -0.42
C HIS A 80 19.02 15.24 0.02
N ASP A 81 19.21 14.23 0.86
CA ASP A 81 18.16 13.39 1.44
C ASP A 81 17.77 13.79 2.88
N ARG A 82 18.36 14.85 3.40
CA ARG A 82 18.19 15.28 4.80
C ARG A 82 16.97 16.18 5.01
N CYS A 83 16.19 15.84 6.02
CA CYS A 83 15.13 16.68 6.57
C CYS A 83 15.72 17.99 7.13
N PHE A 84 14.89 19.03 7.25
CA PHE A 84 15.26 20.29 7.92
C PHE A 84 15.77 20.09 9.36
N CYS A 85 15.34 19.02 10.03
CA CYS A 85 15.83 18.67 11.36
C CYS A 85 17.19 17.93 11.38
N GLY A 86 17.87 17.80 10.23
CA GLY A 86 19.20 17.21 10.09
C GLY A 86 19.25 15.68 9.94
N ALA A 87 18.15 14.97 10.23
CA ALA A 87 18.04 13.51 10.03
C ALA A 87 17.59 13.15 8.60
N GLU A 88 17.57 11.86 8.27
CA GLU A 88 16.98 11.36 7.03
C GLU A 88 15.53 11.85 6.88
N GLY A 89 15.20 12.41 5.71
CA GLY A 89 13.88 12.99 5.45
C GLY A 89 12.90 12.01 4.83
N ASP A 90 12.80 10.82 5.42
CA ASP A 90 11.77 9.84 5.10
C ASP A 90 10.39 10.25 5.68
N PRO A 91 9.27 9.71 5.19
CA PRO A 91 7.94 10.09 5.66
C PRO A 91 7.71 9.84 7.15
N ASN A 92 8.26 8.76 7.71
CA ASN A 92 8.11 8.42 9.13
C ASN A 92 8.75 9.50 9.99
N ARG A 93 9.93 10.00 9.61
CA ARG A 93 10.59 11.12 10.31
C ARG A 93 9.68 12.33 10.42
N TYR A 94 9.03 12.72 9.32
CA TYR A 94 8.08 13.83 9.32
C TYR A 94 6.82 13.54 10.16
N ALA A 95 6.35 12.29 10.18
CA ALA A 95 5.13 11.94 10.86
C ALA A 95 5.28 11.72 12.38
N THR A 96 6.49 11.49 12.90
CA THR A 96 6.65 11.11 14.32
C THR A 96 7.75 11.83 15.10
N VAL A 97 8.78 12.42 14.45
CA VAL A 97 9.94 12.96 15.18
C VAL A 97 10.32 14.38 14.79
N CYS A 98 10.14 14.78 13.54
CA CYS A 98 10.63 16.07 13.05
C CYS A 98 9.97 17.24 13.80
N PRO A 99 10.74 18.11 14.48
CA PRO A 99 10.18 19.24 15.23
C PRO A 99 9.38 20.22 14.37
N VAL A 100 9.75 20.37 13.09
CA VAL A 100 9.09 21.27 12.13
C VAL A 100 7.65 20.83 11.84
N THR A 101 7.39 19.52 11.86
CA THR A 101 6.06 18.95 11.61
C THR A 101 5.37 18.49 12.88
N LYS A 102 5.86 18.88 14.06
CA LYS A 102 5.31 18.50 15.36
C LYS A 102 3.79 18.68 15.50
N PRO A 103 3.17 19.78 15.01
CA PRO A 103 1.71 19.94 15.06
C PRO A 103 0.93 18.90 14.22
N PHE A 104 1.60 18.22 13.29
CA PHE A 104 1.02 17.26 12.36
C PHE A 104 1.48 15.82 12.61
N HIS A 105 2.18 15.56 13.73
CA HIS A 105 2.59 14.20 14.07
C HIS A 105 1.38 13.30 14.26
N PHE A 106 1.52 12.04 13.87
CA PHE A 106 0.51 11.05 14.21
C PHE A 106 0.42 10.94 15.72
N THR A 107 -0.79 11.16 16.24
CA THR A 107 -1.09 10.79 17.61
C THR A 107 -1.06 9.27 17.68
N LYS A 108 -0.34 8.74 18.68
CA LYS A 108 -0.43 7.32 18.98
C LYS A 108 -1.90 7.00 19.22
N PRO A 109 -2.49 5.96 18.57
CA PRO A 109 -3.85 5.58 18.87
C PRO A 109 -3.96 5.37 20.38
N SER A 110 -4.97 5.97 21.01
CA SER A 110 -5.34 5.60 22.36
C SER A 110 -5.72 4.12 22.33
N ALA A 111 -5.07 3.33 23.20
CA ALA A 111 -5.36 1.91 23.37
C ALA A 111 -6.82 1.67 23.79
#